data_AF-A0ABD3FAL2-F1
#
_entry.id   AF-A0ABD3FAL2-F1
#
_cell.length_a   1.000
_cell.length_b   1.000
_cell.length_c   1.000
_cell.angle_alpha   90.00
_cell.angle_beta   90.00
_cell.angle_gamma   90.00
#
_symmetry.space_group_name_H-M   'P 1'
#
loop_
_entity.id
_entity.type
_entity.pdbx_description
1 polymer ?
#
loop_
_entity_poly.entity_id
_entity_poly.type
_entity_poly.pdbx_seq_one_letter_code
_entity_poly.pdbx_strand_id
1 'polypeptide(L)'
;MTSRVLCILLLGLVALQTLGASPAASVFDTVAKEEQAAAAKERNLQRNIADDQVQVRYCTACGYQQNFAQIKTYLEDTFPHLVDRVYGNNYEVDPYKTMLAHFLGYAQATAMILLLFGEYILPAIGMDVAMIRWARDNRIAAFFIVLFMGTAASSLTASGAFEIYFNDDLIFSKLETGRWPTLLEISNSISEYGLLDSVAA
;
A
#
# COMPACT_ATOMS: atom_id res chain seq x y z
N MET A 1 -28.86 -47.81 36.75
CA MET A 1 -29.55 -46.65 36.12
C MET A 1 -28.75 -45.35 36.20
N THR A 2 -27.44 -45.37 36.48
CA THR A 2 -26.62 -44.17 36.72
C THR A 2 -25.65 -43.80 35.58
N SER A 3 -25.42 -44.68 34.60
CA SER A 3 -24.47 -44.44 33.50
C SER A 3 -25.07 -43.69 32.30
N ARG A 4 -26.39 -43.80 32.06
CA ARG A 4 -27.04 -43.12 30.92
C ARG A 4 -27.33 -41.63 31.16
N VAL A 5 -27.51 -41.22 32.41
CA VAL A 5 -27.76 -39.81 32.77
C VAL A 5 -26.45 -38.99 32.75
N LEU A 6 -25.32 -39.61 33.10
CA LEU A 6 -24.01 -38.96 33.09
C LEU A 6 -23.47 -38.68 31.67
N CYS A 7 -23.74 -39.57 30.70
CA CYS A 7 -23.36 -39.32 29.30
C CYS A 7 -24.18 -38.19 28.65
N ILE A 8 -25.46 -38.03 29.00
CA ILE A 8 -26.31 -36.97 28.44
C ILE A 8 -25.91 -35.59 29.02
N LEU A 9 -25.48 -35.53 30.29
CA LEU A 9 -24.97 -34.30 30.91
C LEU A 9 -23.58 -33.90 30.39
N LEU A 10 -22.71 -34.86 30.03
CA LEU A 10 -21.40 -34.57 29.44
C LEU A 10 -21.48 -34.17 27.96
N LEU A 11 -22.43 -34.72 27.20
CA LEU A 11 -22.70 -34.30 25.81
C LEU A 11 -23.38 -32.92 25.73
N GLY A 12 -24.18 -32.55 26.73
CA GLY A 12 -24.83 -31.23 26.81
C GLY A 12 -23.86 -30.07 27.09
N LEU A 13 -22.74 -30.33 27.78
CA LEU A 13 -21.77 -29.28 28.13
C LEU A 13 -20.77 -28.97 27.00
N VAL A 14 -20.53 -29.92 26.09
CA VAL A 14 -19.62 -29.74 24.94
C VAL A 14 -20.32 -29.03 23.76
N ALA A 15 -21.66 -29.12 23.66
CA ALA A 15 -22.42 -28.49 22.59
C ALA A 15 -22.60 -26.96 22.76
N LEU A 16 -22.26 -26.38 23.92
CA LEU A 16 -22.42 -24.94 24.17
C LEU A 16 -21.14 -24.13 23.92
N GLN A 17 -20.00 -24.78 23.64
CA GLN A 17 -18.70 -24.10 23.48
C GLN A 17 -18.22 -23.96 22.02
N THR A 18 -19.04 -24.31 21.00
CA THR A 18 -18.63 -24.19 19.59
C THR A 18 -19.43 -23.18 18.76
N LEU A 19 -20.30 -22.37 19.38
CA LEU A 19 -21.00 -21.26 18.70
C LEU A 19 -20.46 -19.91 19.18
N GLY A 20 -19.21 -19.64 18.83
CA GLY A 20 -18.50 -18.41 19.19
C GLY A 20 -17.56 -17.94 18.07
N ALA A 21 -17.95 -18.09 16.81
CA ALA A 21 -17.33 -17.39 15.68
C ALA A 21 -18.39 -16.48 15.07
N SER A 22 -18.26 -15.18 15.38
CA SER A 22 -19.18 -14.13 14.98
C SER A 22 -19.21 -13.98 13.45
N PRO A 23 -20.36 -14.20 12.77
CA PRO A 23 -20.52 -13.91 11.34
C PRO A 23 -20.96 -12.45 11.08
N ALA A 24 -21.16 -11.67 12.16
CA ALA A 24 -21.71 -10.32 12.10
C ALA A 24 -20.67 -9.22 11.86
N ALA A 25 -19.36 -9.51 11.84
CA ALA A 25 -18.38 -8.50 11.43
C ALA A 25 -18.31 -8.40 9.91
N SER A 26 -18.14 -9.54 9.22
CA SER A 26 -17.92 -9.56 7.77
C SER A 26 -19.14 -9.21 6.93
N VAL A 27 -20.36 -9.56 7.35
CA VAL A 27 -21.59 -9.26 6.58
C VAL A 27 -21.91 -7.77 6.63
N PHE A 28 -21.69 -7.14 7.79
CA PHE A 28 -21.91 -5.70 7.93
C PHE A 28 -20.82 -4.91 7.19
N ASP A 29 -19.57 -5.39 7.18
CA ASP A 29 -18.50 -4.83 6.36
C ASP A 29 -18.80 -4.93 4.86
N THR A 30 -19.37 -6.05 4.38
CA THR A 30 -19.75 -6.20 2.96
C THR A 30 -20.93 -5.34 2.58
N VAL A 31 -21.98 -5.28 3.41
CA VAL A 31 -23.15 -4.43 3.15
C VAL A 31 -22.76 -2.95 3.20
N ALA A 32 -21.88 -2.55 4.14
CA ALA A 32 -21.34 -1.20 4.18
C ALA A 32 -20.51 -0.86 2.94
N LYS A 33 -19.70 -1.80 2.42
CA LYS A 33 -18.91 -1.61 1.20
C LYS A 33 -19.80 -1.50 -0.04
N GLU A 34 -20.88 -2.27 -0.11
CA GLU A 34 -21.87 -2.22 -1.19
C GLU A 34 -22.72 -0.93 -1.16
N GLU A 35 -23.16 -0.49 0.02
CA GLU A 35 -23.89 0.77 0.20
C GLU A 35 -22.99 1.97 -0.14
N GLN A 36 -21.71 1.93 0.24
CA GLN A 36 -20.72 2.94 -0.13
C GLN A 36 -20.43 2.97 -1.64
N ALA A 37 -20.33 1.80 -2.28
CA ALA A 37 -20.13 1.71 -3.74
C ALA A 37 -21.37 2.18 -4.52
N ALA A 38 -22.58 1.89 -4.02
CA ALA A 38 -23.83 2.35 -4.63
C ALA A 38 -24.03 3.86 -4.48
N ALA A 39 -23.75 4.43 -3.30
CA ALA A 39 -23.78 5.87 -3.06
C ALA A 39 -22.69 6.61 -3.85
N ALA A 40 -21.52 6.01 -4.06
CA ALA A 40 -20.52 6.50 -4.99
C ALA A 40 -21.08 6.54 -6.41
N LYS A 41 -21.64 5.43 -6.91
CA LYS A 41 -22.23 5.33 -8.24
C LYS A 41 -23.34 6.36 -8.51
N GLU A 42 -24.20 6.63 -7.54
CA GLU A 42 -25.27 7.65 -7.67
C GLU A 42 -24.72 9.08 -7.68
N ARG A 43 -23.67 9.37 -6.88
CA ARG A 43 -22.97 10.66 -6.92
C ARG A 43 -22.26 10.89 -8.26
N ASN A 44 -21.72 9.83 -8.86
CA ASN A 44 -21.05 9.87 -10.17
C ASN A 44 -22.04 10.26 -11.30
N LEU A 45 -23.28 9.78 -11.23
CA LEU A 45 -24.30 10.02 -12.26
C LEU A 45 -24.79 11.48 -12.31
N GLN A 46 -24.66 12.23 -11.22
CA GLN A 46 -25.06 13.65 -11.12
C GLN A 46 -23.92 14.63 -11.46
N ARG A 47 -22.77 14.15 -11.95
CA ARG A 47 -21.60 15.01 -12.18
C ARG A 47 -21.66 15.77 -13.51
N ASN A 48 -21.16 17.00 -13.46
CA ASN A 48 -20.79 17.74 -14.66
C ASN A 48 -19.51 17.11 -15.24
N ILE A 49 -19.55 16.73 -16.52
CA ILE A 49 -18.41 16.24 -17.33
C ILE A 49 -17.19 17.20 -17.27
N ALA A 50 -17.43 18.46 -16.88
CA ALA A 50 -16.39 19.47 -16.72
C ALA A 50 -15.40 19.19 -15.57
N ASP A 51 -15.75 18.39 -14.56
CA ASP A 51 -14.91 18.15 -13.38
C ASP A 51 -14.20 16.79 -13.37
N ASP A 52 -14.27 16.03 -14.47
CA ASP A 52 -13.68 14.68 -14.53
C ASP A 52 -12.15 14.71 -14.44
N GLN A 53 -11.60 13.93 -13.50
CA GLN A 53 -10.16 13.80 -13.23
C GLN A 53 -9.75 12.34 -13.02
N VAL A 54 -8.55 12.00 -13.48
CA VAL A 54 -7.92 10.69 -13.25
C VAL A 54 -6.77 10.89 -12.28
N GLN A 55 -6.77 10.13 -11.18
CA GLN A 55 -5.67 10.12 -10.22
C GLN A 55 -5.02 8.74 -10.18
N VAL A 56 -3.74 8.68 -10.50
CA VAL A 56 -2.95 7.45 -10.42
C VAL A 56 -2.11 7.49 -9.14
N ARG A 57 -2.36 6.55 -8.23
CA ARG A 57 -1.55 6.36 -7.03
C ARG A 57 -0.56 5.22 -7.26
N TYR A 58 0.73 5.52 -7.23
CA TYR A 58 1.77 4.53 -7.53
C TYR A 58 2.91 4.56 -6.51
N CYS A 59 3.59 3.42 -6.36
CA CYS A 59 4.79 3.32 -5.55
C CYS A 59 5.97 4.07 -6.20
N THR A 60 6.35 5.22 -5.63
CA THR A 60 7.52 5.99 -6.11
C THR A 60 8.85 5.27 -5.83
N ALA A 61 8.97 4.61 -4.67
CA ALA A 61 10.15 3.80 -4.30
C ALA A 61 10.41 2.61 -5.25
N CYS A 62 9.38 2.17 -5.98
CA CYS A 62 9.43 1.04 -6.91
C CYS A 62 9.78 1.46 -8.35
N GLY A 63 9.93 2.77 -8.62
CA GLY A 63 10.24 3.27 -9.96
C GLY A 63 9.06 3.26 -10.94
N TYR A 64 7.80 3.26 -10.45
CA TYR A 64 6.62 3.16 -11.33
C TYR A 64 6.25 4.44 -12.08
N GLN A 65 7.02 5.52 -11.90
CA GLN A 65 6.80 6.81 -12.57
C GLN A 65 6.78 6.70 -14.11
N GLN A 66 7.58 5.79 -14.69
CA GLN A 66 7.59 5.58 -16.15
C GLN A 66 6.30 4.92 -16.65
N ASN A 67 5.74 3.98 -15.87
CA ASN A 67 4.47 3.34 -16.19
C ASN A 67 3.32 4.36 -16.12
N PHE A 68 3.36 5.24 -15.11
CA PHE A 68 2.43 6.36 -15.02
C PHE A 68 2.54 7.29 -16.23
N ALA A 69 3.76 7.69 -16.63
CA ALA A 69 3.96 8.56 -17.79
C ALA A 69 3.38 7.98 -19.08
N GLN A 70 3.55 6.67 -19.31
CA GLN A 70 2.98 5.98 -20.48
C GLN A 70 1.45 5.98 -20.45
N ILE A 71 0.84 5.67 -19.30
CA ILE A 71 -0.62 5.69 -19.15
C ILE A 71 -1.17 7.11 -19.30
N LYS A 72 -0.47 8.11 -18.75
CA LYS A 72 -0.83 9.52 -18.88
C LYS A 72 -0.91 9.91 -20.35
N THR A 73 0.16 9.70 -21.12
CA THR A 73 0.17 10.02 -22.56
C THR A 73 -0.94 9.30 -23.30
N TYR A 74 -1.14 8.00 -23.04
CA TYR A 74 -2.21 7.24 -23.69
C TYR A 74 -3.62 7.77 -23.38
N LEU A 75 -3.89 8.15 -22.12
CA LEU A 75 -5.18 8.68 -21.72
C LEU A 75 -5.43 10.09 -22.29
N GLU A 76 -4.40 10.93 -22.33
CA GLU A 76 -4.48 12.27 -22.95
C GLU A 76 -4.71 12.18 -24.46
N ASP A 77 -4.12 11.18 -25.14
CA ASP A 77 -4.34 10.93 -26.56
C ASP A 77 -5.72 10.35 -26.87
N THR A 78 -6.24 9.48 -26.00
CA THR A 78 -7.54 8.80 -26.20
C THR A 78 -8.72 9.69 -25.82
N PHE A 79 -8.55 10.53 -24.81
CA PHE A 79 -9.60 11.34 -24.22
C PHE A 79 -9.15 12.81 -24.15
N PRO A 80 -9.44 13.64 -25.18
CA PRO A 80 -8.99 15.03 -25.24
C PRO A 80 -9.60 15.91 -24.14
N HIS A 81 -10.68 15.46 -23.50
CA HIS A 81 -11.27 16.12 -22.34
C HIS A 81 -10.54 15.80 -21.02
N LEU A 82 -9.62 14.83 -20.97
CA LEU A 82 -8.80 14.52 -19.78
C LEU A 82 -7.40 15.15 -19.83
N VAL A 83 -7.09 15.90 -20.89
CA VAL A 83 -5.80 16.61 -21.05
C VAL A 83 -5.57 17.53 -19.86
N ASP A 84 -4.38 17.44 -19.26
CA ASP A 84 -3.97 18.14 -18.03
C ASP A 84 -4.77 17.78 -16.75
N ARG A 85 -5.66 16.79 -16.80
CA ARG A 85 -6.46 16.31 -15.65
C ARG A 85 -6.08 14.91 -15.15
N VAL A 86 -4.91 14.44 -15.58
CA VAL A 86 -4.29 13.19 -15.12
C VAL A 86 -3.20 13.49 -14.10
N TYR A 87 -3.47 13.20 -12.83
CA TYR A 87 -2.55 13.45 -11.72
C TYR A 87 -1.86 12.17 -11.26
N GLY A 88 -0.59 12.29 -10.89
CA GLY A 88 0.22 11.20 -10.34
C GLY A 88 0.60 11.48 -8.89
N ASN A 89 0.10 10.67 -7.97
CA ASN A 89 0.39 10.78 -6.54
C ASN A 89 1.13 9.53 -6.03
N ASN A 90 1.90 9.69 -4.95
CA ASN A 90 2.53 8.55 -4.28
C ASN A 90 1.47 7.74 -3.53
N TYR A 91 1.53 6.42 -3.63
CA TYR A 91 0.69 5.55 -2.82
C TYR A 91 1.06 5.67 -1.33
N GLU A 92 0.09 6.01 -0.49
CA GLU A 92 0.28 6.14 0.95
C GLU A 92 0.36 4.75 1.58
N VAL A 93 1.57 4.34 1.92
CA VAL A 93 1.80 3.10 2.67
C VAL A 93 1.37 3.33 4.13
N ASP A 94 0.84 2.29 4.76
CA ASP A 94 0.46 2.27 6.17
C ASP A 94 1.46 3.07 7.04
N PRO A 95 0.97 4.03 7.86
CA PRO A 95 1.82 4.93 8.64
C PRO A 95 2.81 4.18 9.55
N TYR A 96 2.47 2.98 10.03
CA TYR A 96 3.39 2.17 10.85
C TYR A 96 4.62 1.71 10.05
N LYS A 97 4.42 1.30 8.80
CA LYS A 97 5.53 0.88 7.91
C LYS A 97 6.41 2.07 7.54
N THR A 98 5.79 3.21 7.27
CA THR A 98 6.49 4.47 6.96
C THR A 98 7.32 4.95 8.15
N MET A 99 6.77 4.92 9.37
CA MET A 99 7.51 5.26 10.58
C MET A 99 8.71 4.34 10.81
N LEU A 100 8.52 3.02 10.64
CA LEU A 100 9.61 2.05 10.79
C LEU A 100 10.70 2.23 9.72
N ALA A 101 10.31 2.51 8.48
CA ALA A 101 11.27 2.81 7.41
C ALA A 101 12.09 4.07 7.70
N HIS A 102 11.46 5.15 8.18
CA HIS A 102 12.18 6.36 8.60
C HIS A 102 13.12 6.09 9.78
N PHE A 103 12.67 5.34 10.78
CA PHE A 103 13.52 4.96 11.91
C PHE A 103 14.75 4.18 11.46
N LEU A 104 14.57 3.17 10.59
CA LEU A 104 15.68 2.40 10.04
C LEU A 104 16.62 3.27 9.18
N GLY A 105 16.08 4.22 8.41
CA GLY A 105 16.89 5.18 7.65
C GLY A 105 17.75 6.07 8.54
N TYR A 106 17.19 6.62 9.62
CA TYR A 106 17.95 7.40 10.60
C TYR A 106 18.97 6.55 11.35
N ALA A 107 18.61 5.32 11.71
CA ALA A 107 19.52 4.37 12.34
C ALA A 107 20.70 4.03 11.40
N GLN A 108 20.45 3.80 10.11
CA GLN A 108 21.48 3.58 9.11
C GLN A 108 22.41 4.79 8.98
N ALA A 109 21.86 6.00 8.85
CA ALA A 109 22.65 7.22 8.76
C ALA A 109 23.54 7.43 10.00
N THR A 110 22.97 7.19 11.19
CA THR A 110 23.69 7.26 12.46
C THR A 110 24.79 6.21 12.54
N ALA A 111 24.49 4.97 12.14
CA ALA A 111 25.47 3.89 12.11
C ALA A 111 26.62 4.19 11.14
N MET A 112 26.35 4.81 10.00
CA MET A 112 27.38 5.25 9.05
C MET A 112 28.30 6.33 9.67
N ILE A 113 27.72 7.34 10.33
CA ILE A 113 28.48 8.39 11.02
C ILE A 113 29.35 7.79 12.13
N LEU A 114 28.79 6.88 12.92
CA LEU A 114 29.51 6.20 13.99
C LEU A 114 30.61 5.27 13.48
N LEU A 115 30.44 4.65 12.31
CA LEU A 115 31.47 3.81 11.69
C LEU A 115 32.68 4.65 11.25
N LEU A 116 32.47 5.90 10.83
CA LEU A 116 33.52 6.82 10.38
C LEU A 116 34.16 7.62 11.53
N PHE A 117 33.36 8.14 12.46
CA PHE A 117 33.78 9.10 13.48
C PHE A 117 33.55 8.63 14.92
N GLY A 118 33.07 7.39 15.11
CA GLY A 118 32.64 6.90 16.42
C GLY A 118 33.73 6.95 17.49
N GLU A 119 35.00 6.78 17.13
CA GLU A 119 36.12 6.86 18.09
C GLU A 119 36.31 8.24 18.72
N TYR A 120 35.89 9.30 18.04
CA TYR A 120 35.94 10.66 18.57
C TYR A 120 34.63 11.03 19.26
N ILE A 121 33.50 10.57 18.72
CA ILE A 121 32.16 10.92 19.20
C ILE A 121 31.81 10.18 20.50
N LEU A 122 32.02 8.86 20.57
CA LEU A 122 31.59 8.04 21.72
C LEU A 122 32.31 8.38 23.02
N PRO A 123 33.64 8.58 23.05
CA PRO A 123 34.31 9.03 24.27
C PRO A 123 33.89 10.44 24.68
N ALA A 124 33.62 11.33 23.71
CA ALA A 124 33.18 12.70 23.99
C ALA A 124 31.80 12.74 24.68
N ILE A 125 30.95 11.74 24.44
CA ILE A 125 29.64 11.56 25.11
C ILE A 125 29.69 10.57 26.29
N GLY A 126 30.89 10.12 26.69
CA GLY A 126 31.08 9.23 27.84
C GLY A 126 30.56 7.79 27.66
N MET A 127 30.30 7.36 26.42
CA MET A 127 29.84 6.00 26.11
C MET A 127 31.00 5.04 25.84
N ASP A 128 30.78 3.77 26.18
CA ASP A 128 31.75 2.72 25.92
C ASP A 128 31.88 2.43 24.41
N VAL A 129 33.13 2.24 23.97
CA VAL A 129 33.51 2.04 22.56
C VAL A 129 33.59 0.56 22.19
N ALA A 130 33.26 -0.38 23.08
CA ALA A 130 33.39 -1.82 22.84
C ALA A 130 32.67 -2.30 21.57
N MET A 131 31.43 -1.84 21.32
CA MET A 131 30.67 -2.20 20.11
C MET A 131 31.32 -1.67 18.82
N ILE A 132 31.92 -0.48 18.88
CA ILE A 132 32.57 0.15 17.72
C ILE A 132 33.95 -0.44 17.44
N ARG A 133 34.65 -0.93 18.48
CA ARG A 133 35.90 -1.69 18.29
C ARG A 133 35.67 -2.92 17.41
N TRP A 134 34.64 -3.71 17.69
CA TRP A 134 34.28 -4.86 16.85
C TRP A 134 33.95 -4.46 15.39
N ALA A 135 33.15 -3.40 15.21
CA ALA A 135 32.75 -2.92 13.89
C ALA A 135 33.95 -2.41 13.07
N ARG A 136 34.95 -1.84 13.73
CA ARG A 136 36.18 -1.35 13.11
C ARG A 136 37.10 -2.50 12.68
N ASP A 137 37.30 -3.47 13.57
CA ASP A 137 38.11 -4.66 13.29
C ASP A 137 37.54 -5.42 12.08
N ASN A 138 36.22 -5.32 11.86
CA ASN A 138 35.51 -5.91 10.74
C ASN A 138 34.85 -4.86 9.83
N ARG A 139 35.57 -3.79 9.48
CA ARG A 139 35.04 -2.63 8.70
C ARG A 139 34.24 -3.02 7.44
N ILE A 140 34.66 -4.07 6.73
CA ILE A 140 33.97 -4.55 5.52
C ILE A 140 32.60 -5.16 5.91
N ALA A 141 32.58 -6.03 6.93
CA ALA A 141 31.35 -6.65 7.39
C ALA A 141 30.38 -5.61 7.98
N ALA A 142 30.89 -4.68 8.79
CA ALA A 142 30.11 -3.59 9.37
C ALA A 142 29.48 -2.71 8.27
N PHE A 143 30.24 -2.39 7.21
CA PHE A 143 29.72 -1.65 6.07
C PHE A 143 28.57 -2.40 5.37
N PHE A 144 28.71 -3.70 5.14
CA PHE A 144 27.63 -4.52 4.55
C PHE A 144 26.38 -4.59 5.44
N ILE A 145 26.53 -4.65 6.77
CA ILE A 145 25.40 -4.62 7.70
C ILE A 145 24.65 -3.29 7.59
N VAL A 146 25.36 -2.16 7.56
CA VAL A 146 24.75 -0.83 7.41
C VAL A 146 24.07 -0.70 6.04
N LEU A 147 24.70 -1.20 4.97
CA LEU A 147 24.09 -1.22 3.64
C LEU A 147 22.81 -2.06 3.61
N PHE A 148 22.85 -3.27 4.21
CA PHE A 148 21.70 -4.17 4.27
C PHE A 148 20.54 -3.55 5.06
N MET A 149 20.83 -2.83 6.15
CA MET A 149 19.84 -2.08 6.90
C MET A 149 19.12 -1.03 6.03
N GLY A 150 19.85 -0.35 5.14
CA GLY A 150 19.26 0.58 4.18
C GLY A 150 18.38 -0.10 3.12
N THR A 151 18.81 -1.27 2.63
CA THR A 151 17.97 -2.07 1.73
C THR A 151 16.68 -2.56 2.41
N ALA A 152 16.77 -2.97 3.68
CA ALA A 152 15.60 -3.35 4.48
C ALA A 152 14.65 -2.16 4.67
N ALA A 153 15.15 -0.99 5.04
CA ALA A 153 14.35 0.24 5.17
C ALA A 153 13.61 0.57 3.85
N SER A 154 14.32 0.48 2.72
CA SER A 154 13.76 0.75 1.39
C SER A 154 12.66 -0.25 1.04
N SER A 155 12.84 -1.54 1.37
CA SER A 155 11.85 -2.58 1.11
C SER A 155 10.52 -2.37 1.85
N LEU A 156 10.53 -1.73 3.02
CA LEU A 156 9.32 -1.41 3.77
C LEU A 156 8.46 -0.34 3.08
N THR A 157 9.10 0.59 2.36
CA THR A 157 8.41 1.64 1.59
C THR A 157 8.00 1.19 0.20
N ALA A 158 8.54 0.06 -0.28
CA ALA A 158 8.24 -0.50 -1.58
C ALA A 158 6.92 -1.29 -1.54
N SER A 159 5.79 -0.58 -1.57
CA SER A 159 4.46 -1.21 -1.54
C SER A 159 4.11 -2.00 -2.81
N GLY A 160 4.77 -1.69 -3.94
CA GLY A 160 4.43 -2.29 -5.24
C GLY A 160 3.03 -1.91 -5.75
N ALA A 161 2.38 -0.93 -5.11
CA ALA A 161 1.04 -0.50 -5.46
C ALA A 161 1.02 0.30 -6.77
N PHE A 162 0.01 0.06 -7.58
CA PHE A 162 -0.33 0.85 -8.75
C PHE A 162 -1.85 0.85 -8.90
N GLU A 163 -2.46 1.99 -8.60
CA GLU A 163 -3.91 2.14 -8.53
C GLU A 163 -4.34 3.34 -9.37
N ILE A 164 -5.43 3.17 -10.10
CA ILE A 164 -6.02 4.19 -10.96
C ILE A 164 -7.39 4.51 -10.39
N TYR A 165 -7.59 5.78 -10.07
CA TYR A 165 -8.84 6.33 -9.61
C TYR A 165 -9.41 7.27 -10.66
N PHE A 166 -10.72 7.25 -10.82
CA PHE A 166 -11.45 8.20 -11.62
C PHE A 166 -12.45 8.90 -10.72
N ASN A 167 -12.28 10.21 -10.52
CA ASN A 167 -13.12 11.00 -9.62
C ASN A 167 -13.35 10.34 -8.24
N ASP A 168 -12.27 9.85 -7.64
CA ASP A 168 -12.22 9.13 -6.36
C ASP A 168 -12.74 7.68 -6.34
N ASP A 169 -13.25 7.17 -7.46
CA ASP A 169 -13.62 5.76 -7.59
C ASP A 169 -12.46 4.92 -8.11
N LEU A 170 -12.18 3.80 -7.43
CA LEU A 170 -11.13 2.87 -7.82
C LEU A 170 -11.54 2.11 -9.09
N ILE A 171 -10.86 2.38 -10.20
CA ILE A 171 -11.05 1.65 -11.47
C ILE A 171 -10.20 0.39 -11.50
N PHE A 172 -8.93 0.51 -11.09
CA PHE A 172 -7.98 -0.58 -11.18
C PHE A 172 -7.02 -0.56 -10.00
N SER A 173 -6.80 -1.70 -9.36
CA SER A 173 -5.70 -1.92 -8.43
C SER A 173 -4.85 -3.11 -8.85
N LYS A 174 -3.55 -2.85 -9.00
CA LYS A 174 -2.55 -3.91 -9.21
C LYS A 174 -2.44 -4.85 -8.00
N LEU A 175 -2.70 -4.35 -6.79
CA LEU A 175 -2.63 -5.16 -5.57
C LEU A 175 -3.76 -6.19 -5.52
N GLU A 176 -4.94 -5.82 -6.00
CA GLU A 176 -6.11 -6.72 -6.05
C GLU A 176 -6.01 -7.70 -7.23
N THR A 177 -5.62 -7.21 -8.41
CA THR A 177 -5.60 -8.03 -9.64
C THR A 177 -4.32 -8.86 -9.80
N GLY A 178 -3.24 -8.49 -9.12
CA GLY A 178 -1.92 -9.16 -9.21
C GLY A 178 -1.24 -9.04 -10.59
N ARG A 179 -1.81 -8.26 -11.51
CA ARG A 179 -1.30 -8.08 -12.88
C ARG A 179 -1.17 -6.60 -13.24
N TRP A 180 -0.46 -6.33 -14.32
CA TRP A 180 -0.43 -4.98 -14.89
C TRP A 180 -1.72 -4.70 -15.68
N PRO A 181 -2.24 -3.46 -15.61
CA PRO A 181 -3.43 -3.10 -16.37
C PRO A 181 -3.10 -3.07 -17.86
N THR A 182 -4.07 -3.48 -18.68
CA THR A 182 -3.99 -3.29 -20.13
C THR A 182 -4.57 -1.92 -20.49
N LEU A 183 -3.99 -1.24 -21.47
CA LEU A 183 -4.45 0.10 -21.88
C LEU A 183 -5.93 0.11 -22.30
N LEU A 184 -6.37 -0.97 -22.96
CA LEU A 184 -7.77 -1.18 -23.36
C LEU A 184 -8.72 -1.36 -22.18
N GLU A 185 -8.27 -2.03 -21.12
CA GLU A 185 -9.09 -2.21 -19.91
C GLU A 185 -9.29 -0.89 -19.18
N ILE A 186 -8.26 -0.05 -19.12
CA ILE A 186 -8.37 1.28 -18.52
C ILE A 186 -9.33 2.15 -19.33
N SER A 187 -9.18 2.21 -20.65
CA SER A 187 -10.07 3.03 -21.50
C SER A 187 -11.51 2.53 -21.46
N ASN A 188 -11.75 1.23 -21.54
CA ASN A 188 -13.11 0.66 -21.42
C ASN A 188 -13.74 0.94 -20.05
N SER A 189 -12.96 0.83 -18.97
CA SER A 189 -13.48 1.08 -17.63
C SER A 189 -13.82 2.56 -17.44
N ILE A 190 -13.02 3.48 -18.02
CA ILE A 190 -13.30 4.92 -18.00
C ILE A 190 -14.52 5.24 -18.88
N SER A 191 -14.65 4.66 -20.08
CA SER A 191 -15.78 4.94 -20.96
C SER A 191 -17.12 4.42 -20.40
N GLU A 192 -17.11 3.35 -19.60
CA GLU A 192 -18.29 2.88 -18.85
C GLU A 192 -18.84 3.92 -17.87
N TYR A 193 -17.99 4.81 -17.33
CA TYR A 193 -18.43 5.94 -16.50
C TYR A 193 -19.11 7.07 -17.29
N GLY A 194 -19.37 6.88 -18.59
CA GLY A 194 -20.14 7.79 -19.43
C GLY A 194 -19.31 8.82 -20.17
N LEU A 195 -17.99 8.61 -20.28
CA LEU A 195 -17.15 9.45 -21.10
C LEU A 195 -17.31 9.00 -22.56
N LEU A 196 -17.92 9.88 -23.35
CA LEU A 196 -18.08 9.67 -24.78
C LEU A 196 -16.68 9.58 -25.40
N ASP A 197 -16.34 8.40 -25.91
CA ASP A 197 -15.18 8.21 -26.77
C ASP A 197 -15.27 9.27 -27.88
N SER A 198 -14.26 10.12 -28.02
CA SER A 198 -14.19 11.07 -29.14
C SER A 198 -13.90 10.37 -30.48
N VAL A 199 -14.19 9.08 -30.60
CA VAL A 199 -14.14 8.33 -31.87
C VAL A 199 -15.45 8.57 -32.63
N ALA A 200 -15.60 9.83 -33.03
CA ALA A 200 -16.41 10.23 -34.17
C ALA A 200 -15.52 11.11 -35.06
N ALA A 201 -14.54 10.48 -35.71
CA ALA A 201 -13.88 10.98 -36.91
C ALA A 201 -13.37 9.79 -37.74
#